data_AF-A0A0F5VIR6-F1
#
_entry.id   AF-A0A0F5VIR6-F1
#
_cell.length_a   1.000
_cell.length_b   1.000
_cell.length_c   1.000
_cell.angle_alpha   90.00
_cell.angle_beta   90.00
_cell.angle_gamma   90.00
#
_symmetry.space_group_name_H-M   'P 1'
#
loop_
_entity.id
_entity.type
_entity.pdbx_description
1 polymer ?
#
loop_
_entity_poly.entity_id
_entity_poly.type
_entity_poly.pdbx_seq_one_letter_code
_entity_poly.pdbx_strand_id
1 'polypeptide(L)'
;EPVVMYLRKQGPGLVTAADIAPPAGVEVHNPDLVLATLNGKGKLEMELTVERGRGYVSAVQNKQVGQEIGRIPVDSIYSPVLKVTYKVEATRVEQRTDFDKLIVDVETKQAMRPRDAMASAGKT
;
A
#
# COMPACT_ATOMS: atom_id res chain seq x y z
N GLU A 1 -6.04 9.78 -12.17
CA GLU A 1 -5.96 11.16 -11.65
C GLU A 1 -5.82 11.12 -10.14
N PRO A 2 -5.19 12.13 -9.53
CA PRO A 2 -5.12 12.26 -8.08
C PRO A 2 -6.51 12.47 -7.49
N VAL A 3 -6.78 11.82 -6.36
CA VAL A 3 -8.03 11.93 -5.63
C VAL A 3 -7.72 12.38 -4.20
N VAL A 4 -8.48 13.35 -3.72
CA VAL A 4 -8.31 13.93 -2.38
C VAL A 4 -9.30 13.29 -1.41
N MET A 5 -8.81 12.93 -0.23
CA MET A 5 -9.58 12.37 0.88
C MET A 5 -9.38 13.22 2.13
N TYR A 6 -10.38 13.21 3.01
CA TYR A 6 -10.35 13.98 4.24
C TYR A 6 -10.49 13.07 5.46
N LEU A 7 -9.74 13.38 6.51
CA LEU A 7 -9.93 12.82 7.84
C LEU A 7 -10.15 13.97 8.80
N ARG A 8 -11.26 13.93 9.55
CA ARG A 8 -11.57 14.92 10.59
C ARG A 8 -12.07 14.22 11.83
N LYS A 9 -11.39 14.39 12.96
CA LYS A 9 -11.81 13.84 14.27
C LYS A 9 -11.53 14.84 15.39
N GLN A 10 -12.45 14.92 16.35
CA GLN A 10 -12.35 15.81 17.50
C GLN A 10 -12.74 15.07 18.79
N GLY A 11 -12.10 15.46 19.89
CA GLY A 11 -12.31 14.87 21.21
C GLY A 11 -11.36 13.71 21.49
N PRO A 12 -11.30 13.24 22.75
CA PRO A 12 -10.37 12.19 23.15
C PRO A 12 -10.73 10.85 22.49
N GLY A 13 -9.72 10.09 22.04
CA GLY A 13 -9.91 8.74 21.53
C GLY A 13 -8.96 8.34 20.41
N LEU A 14 -9.14 7.11 19.92
CA LEU A 14 -8.37 6.58 18.78
C LEU A 14 -8.89 7.14 17.47
N VAL A 15 -7.98 7.55 16.60
CA VAL A 15 -8.23 7.83 15.18
C VAL A 15 -7.83 6.58 14.41
N THR A 16 -8.75 6.05 13.61
CA THR A 16 -8.56 4.85 12.78
C THR A 16 -8.70 5.17 11.31
N ALA A 17 -8.26 4.27 10.43
CA ALA A 17 -8.46 4.42 8.99
C ALA A 17 -9.94 4.43 8.57
N ALA A 18 -10.84 3.88 9.40
CA ALA A 18 -12.28 3.98 9.20
C ALA A 18 -12.81 5.43 9.34
N ASP A 19 -12.08 6.33 10.00
CA ASP A 19 -12.45 7.75 10.13
C ASP A 19 -12.12 8.58 8.87
N ILE A 20 -11.48 7.98 7.86
CA ILE A 20 -11.24 8.61 6.55
C ILE A 20 -12.56 8.64 5.78
N ALA A 21 -12.86 9.77 5.13
CA ALA A 21 -13.99 9.90 4.21
C ALA A 21 -13.51 9.70 2.75
N PRO A 22 -13.55 8.47 2.21
CA PRO A 22 -13.18 8.22 0.82
C PRO A 22 -14.29 8.71 -0.13
N PRO A 23 -13.94 9.37 -1.25
CA PRO A 23 -14.89 9.66 -2.32
C PRO A 23 -15.25 8.39 -3.09
N ALA A 24 -16.26 8.49 -3.95
CA ALA A 24 -16.68 7.39 -4.81
C ALA A 24 -15.51 6.85 -5.67
N GLY A 25 -15.34 5.53 -5.70
CA GLY A 25 -14.27 4.86 -6.45
C GLY A 25 -12.97 4.67 -5.68
N VAL A 26 -12.89 5.08 -4.41
CA VAL A 26 -11.78 4.78 -3.50
C VAL A 26 -12.27 3.93 -2.34
N GLU A 27 -11.51 2.91 -1.98
CA GLU A 27 -11.82 1.99 -0.88
C GLU A 27 -10.61 1.86 0.05
N VAL A 28 -10.86 1.89 1.36
CA VAL A 28 -9.86 1.63 2.39
C VAL A 28 -9.98 0.17 2.84
N HIS A 29 -8.96 -0.64 2.54
CA HIS A 29 -9.02 -2.09 2.77
C HIS A 29 -8.74 -2.52 4.22
N ASN A 30 -8.20 -1.64 5.06
CA ASN A 30 -7.79 -1.92 6.44
C ASN A 30 -8.34 -0.85 7.42
N PRO A 31 -9.67 -0.78 7.62
CA PRO A 31 -10.32 0.29 8.38
C PRO A 31 -9.94 0.31 9.87
N ASP A 32 -9.46 -0.81 10.41
CA ASP A 32 -9.04 -1.00 11.80
C ASP A 32 -7.66 -0.40 12.13
N LEU A 33 -6.89 0.03 11.12
CA LEU A 33 -5.57 0.62 11.32
C LEU A 33 -5.65 1.88 12.20
N VAL A 34 -4.98 1.85 13.35
CA VAL A 34 -4.84 3.02 14.23
C VAL A 34 -3.84 4.00 13.62
N LEU A 35 -4.29 5.24 13.41
CA LEU A 35 -3.49 6.33 12.83
C LEU A 35 -2.92 7.26 13.89
N ALA A 36 -3.70 7.58 14.92
CA ALA A 36 -3.30 8.48 16.00
C ALA A 36 -4.19 8.30 17.24
N THR A 37 -3.78 8.90 18.36
CA THR A 37 -4.60 9.02 19.58
C THR A 37 -4.75 10.50 19.93
N LEU A 38 -5.99 10.95 20.13
CA LEU A 38 -6.30 12.33 20.50
C LEU A 38 -6.45 12.48 22.01
N ASN A 39 -5.87 13.57 22.54
CA ASN A 39 -6.04 13.99 23.92
C ASN A 39 -7.37 14.74 24.13
N GLY A 40 -7.71 15.09 25.38
CA GLY A 40 -9.03 15.60 25.78
C GLY A 40 -9.63 16.75 24.95
N LYS A 41 -8.81 17.69 24.45
CA LYS A 41 -9.25 18.78 23.54
C LYS A 41 -8.62 18.68 22.14
N GLY A 42 -8.15 17.48 21.77
CA GLY A 42 -7.50 17.23 20.49
C GLY A 42 -8.46 17.39 19.31
N LYS A 43 -7.96 18.00 18.24
CA LYS A 43 -8.61 18.06 16.93
C LYS A 43 -7.57 17.67 15.89
N LEU A 44 -7.92 16.74 15.02
CA LEU A 44 -7.08 16.32 13.89
C LEU A 44 -7.86 16.51 12.60
N GLU A 45 -7.28 17.31 11.70
CA GLU A 45 -7.77 17.50 10.34
C GLU A 45 -6.60 17.21 9.41
N MET A 46 -6.80 16.27 8.49
CA MET A 46 -5.82 15.87 7.50
C MET A 46 -6.46 15.76 6.13
N GLU A 47 -5.70 16.16 5.11
CA GLU A 47 -6.00 15.93 3.71
C GLU A 47 -5.00 14.92 3.15
N LEU A 48 -5.48 13.89 2.47
CA LEU A 48 -4.65 12.86 1.85
C LEU A 48 -4.90 12.86 0.34
N THR A 49 -3.84 13.02 -0.45
CA THR A 49 -3.91 12.79 -1.90
C THR A 49 -3.52 11.35 -2.20
N VAL A 50 -4.39 10.60 -2.87
CA VAL A 50 -4.11 9.24 -3.36
C VAL A 50 -4.15 9.21 -4.87
N GLU A 51 -3.18 8.52 -5.45
CA GLU A 51 -3.01 8.41 -6.89
C GLU A 51 -2.79 6.96 -7.29
N ARG A 52 -3.03 6.64 -8.57
CA ARG A 52 -2.68 5.33 -9.14
C ARG A 52 -1.27 5.38 -9.70
N GLY A 53 -0.43 4.43 -9.31
CA GLY A 53 0.95 4.32 -9.77
C GLY A 53 1.41 2.87 -9.85
N ARG A 54 2.70 2.67 -10.05
CA ARG A 54 3.35 1.34 -10.07
C ARG A 54 4.62 1.38 -9.24
N GLY A 55 4.94 0.25 -8.59
CA GLY A 55 6.16 0.10 -7.82
C GLY A 55 6.22 1.00 -6.58
N TYR A 56 7.35 1.68 -6.41
CA TYR A 56 7.65 2.57 -5.29
C TYR A 56 8.14 3.91 -5.83
N VAL A 57 7.66 5.01 -5.25
CA VAL A 57 8.11 6.37 -5.55
C VAL A 57 8.45 7.06 -4.24
N SER A 58 9.63 7.66 -4.17
CA SER A 58 10.08 8.34 -2.96
C SER A 58 9.39 9.70 -2.74
N ALA A 59 9.35 10.16 -1.50
CA ALA A 59 8.85 11.48 -1.12
C ALA A 59 9.54 12.62 -1.88
N VAL A 60 10.84 12.47 -2.18
CA VAL A 60 11.61 13.45 -2.96
C VAL A 60 11.06 13.58 -4.37
N GLN A 61 10.69 12.47 -5.01
CA GLN A 61 10.09 12.47 -6.35
C GLN A 61 8.64 12.97 -6.34
N ASN A 62 7.92 12.74 -5.24
CA ASN A 62 6.58 13.31 -5.04
C ASN A 62 6.59 14.84 -4.83
N LYS A 63 7.77 15.42 -4.59
CA LYS A 63 7.91 16.86 -4.39
C LYS A 63 7.74 17.60 -5.73
N GLN A 64 6.58 18.22 -5.92
CA GLN A 64 6.32 19.15 -7.02
C GLN A 64 6.92 20.54 -6.78
N VAL A 65 7.25 21.26 -7.85
CA VAL A 65 7.68 22.66 -7.80
C VAL A 65 6.43 23.53 -7.60
N GLY A 66 6.44 24.42 -6.60
CA GLY A 66 5.30 25.30 -6.31
C GLY A 66 4.18 24.66 -5.47
N GLN A 67 4.48 23.61 -4.70
CA GLN A 67 3.50 22.98 -3.79
C GLN A 67 2.98 23.96 -2.74
N GLU A 68 1.71 23.80 -2.39
CA GLU A 68 1.07 24.54 -1.32
C GLU A 68 1.79 24.34 0.01
N ILE A 69 1.87 25.44 0.78
CA ILE A 69 2.43 25.43 2.12
C ILE A 69 1.57 24.51 3.00
N GLY A 70 2.21 23.59 3.72
CA GLY A 70 1.54 22.61 4.58
C GLY A 70 1.38 21.23 3.95
N ARG A 71 1.67 21.06 2.65
CA ARG A 71 1.73 19.73 2.02
C ARG A 71 3.05 19.05 2.36
N ILE A 72 2.97 17.87 2.97
CA ILE A 72 4.13 17.05 3.32
C ILE A 72 4.16 15.85 2.37
N PRO A 73 5.15 15.76 1.45
CA PRO A 73 5.27 14.60 0.60
C PRO A 73 5.73 13.39 1.42
N VAL A 74 5.14 12.24 1.13
CA VAL A 74 5.48 10.94 1.72
C VAL A 74 5.85 9.96 0.63
N ASP A 75 6.47 8.84 0.98
CA ASP A 75 6.74 7.77 0.03
C ASP A 75 5.45 7.11 -0.45
N SER A 76 5.35 6.87 -1.75
CA SER A 76 4.21 6.18 -2.37
C SER A 76 4.55 4.73 -2.65
N ILE A 77 4.04 3.82 -1.82
CA ILE A 77 4.15 2.37 -2.01
C ILE A 77 2.95 1.89 -2.84
N TYR A 78 3.00 2.07 -4.16
CA TYR A 78 1.91 1.67 -5.06
C TYR A 78 1.80 0.15 -5.23
N SER A 79 2.91 -0.57 -5.10
CA SER A 79 2.91 -2.03 -5.21
C SER A 79 1.94 -2.66 -4.19
N PRO A 80 1.03 -3.55 -4.63
CA PRO A 80 0.24 -4.37 -3.72
C PRO A 80 1.07 -5.52 -3.12
N VAL A 81 2.23 -5.83 -3.71
CA VAL A 81 3.20 -6.82 -3.22
C VAL A 81 4.21 -6.14 -2.31
N LEU A 82 4.36 -6.65 -1.08
CA LEU A 82 5.26 -6.11 -0.05
C LEU A 82 6.66 -6.73 -0.14
N LYS A 83 6.71 -8.05 -0.29
CA LYS A 83 7.96 -8.80 -0.26
C LYS A 83 7.85 -9.99 -1.19
N VAL A 84 8.94 -10.25 -1.92
CA VAL A 84 9.10 -11.45 -2.73
C VAL A 84 10.45 -12.05 -2.42
N THR A 85 10.47 -13.36 -2.21
CA THR A 85 11.72 -14.13 -2.14
C THR A 85 11.58 -15.36 -3.00
N TYR A 86 12.69 -15.87 -3.53
CA TYR A 86 12.68 -17.10 -4.30
C TYR A 86 13.90 -17.94 -3.96
N LYS A 87 13.78 -19.24 -4.18
CA LYS A 87 14.88 -20.19 -4.12
C LYS A 87 14.72 -21.24 -5.20
N VAL A 88 15.86 -21.74 -5.66
CA VAL A 88 15.93 -22.83 -6.64
C VAL A 88 16.51 -24.04 -5.94
N GLU A 89 15.82 -25.17 -6.06
CA GLU A 89 16.24 -26.45 -5.50
C GLU A 89 16.38 -27.47 -6.62
N ALA A 90 17.42 -28.30 -6.57
CA ALA A 90 17.54 -29.43 -7.48
C ALA A 90 16.36 -30.39 -7.26
N THR A 91 15.75 -30.84 -8.33
CA THR A 91 14.62 -31.75 -8.32
C THR A 91 14.84 -32.87 -9.31
N ARG A 92 14.52 -34.08 -8.86
CA ARG A 92 14.53 -35.25 -9.73
C ARG A 92 13.15 -35.43 -10.33
N VAL A 93 13.12 -35.50 -11.67
CA VAL A 93 11.93 -35.89 -12.44
C VAL A 93 12.27 -37.19 -13.14
N GLU A 94 11.62 -38.28 -12.70
CA GLU A 94 11.88 -39.63 -13.19
C GLU A 94 13.36 -40.06 -13.07
N GLN A 95 14.06 -40.26 -14.20
CA GLN A 95 15.47 -40.64 -14.22
C GLN A 95 16.43 -39.44 -14.34
N ARG A 96 15.90 -38.23 -14.53
CA ARG A 96 16.68 -37.00 -14.71
C ARG A 96 16.78 -36.22 -13.41
N THR A 97 18.01 -35.90 -13.00
CA THR A 97 18.31 -35.17 -11.75
C THR A 97 18.74 -33.72 -11.98
N ASP A 98 18.66 -33.25 -13.22
CA ASP A 98 19.12 -31.92 -13.67
C ASP A 98 17.99 -30.89 -13.79
N PHE A 99 16.81 -31.17 -13.22
CA PHE A 99 15.71 -30.21 -13.21
C PHE A 99 15.79 -29.28 -12.01
N ASP A 100 15.42 -28.02 -12.26
CA ASP A 100 15.29 -27.00 -11.23
C ASP A 100 13.84 -26.86 -10.77
N LYS A 101 13.63 -26.84 -9.46
CA LYS A 101 12.36 -26.48 -8.83
C LYS A 101 12.46 -25.05 -8.31
N LEU A 102 11.72 -24.14 -8.93
CA LEU A 102 11.58 -22.77 -8.48
C LEU A 102 10.49 -22.69 -7.39
N ILE A 103 10.85 -22.16 -6.23
CA ILE A 103 9.92 -21.84 -5.14
C ILE A 103 9.90 -20.31 -5.00
N VAL A 104 8.72 -19.71 -5.12
CA VAL A 104 8.51 -18.27 -4.97
C VAL A 104 7.58 -18.03 -3.78
N ASP A 105 8.02 -17.20 -2.85
CA ASP A 105 7.24 -16.72 -1.72
C ASP A 105 6.87 -15.26 -1.96
N VAL A 106 5.57 -14.96 -1.89
CA VAL A 106 4.99 -13.66 -2.24
C VAL A 106 4.07 -13.19 -1.12
N GLU A 107 4.46 -12.10 -0.49
CA GLU A 107 3.69 -11.42 0.55
C GLU A 107 2.98 -10.21 -0.05
N THR A 108 1.66 -10.13 0.11
CA THR A 108 0.84 -9.03 -0.43
C THR A 108 0.06 -8.30 0.64
N LYS A 109 -0.29 -7.04 0.37
CA LYS A 109 -1.28 -6.27 1.13
C LYS A 109 -2.67 -6.89 0.98
N GLN A 110 -3.58 -6.54 1.89
CA GLN A 110 -4.99 -6.98 1.84
C GLN A 110 -5.73 -6.56 0.55
N ALA A 111 -5.22 -5.58 -0.18
CA ALA A 111 -5.79 -5.11 -1.45
C ALA A 111 -5.76 -6.15 -2.59
N MET A 112 -4.90 -7.17 -2.52
CA MET A 112 -4.78 -8.19 -3.57
C MET A 112 -4.26 -9.51 -3.02
N ARG A 113 -4.79 -10.64 -3.50
CA ARG A 113 -4.28 -11.96 -3.12
C ARG A 113 -2.98 -12.28 -3.87
N PRO A 114 -2.03 -13.04 -3.26
CA PRO A 114 -0.76 -13.40 -3.92
C PRO A 114 -0.94 -14.11 -5.27
N ARG A 115 -1.96 -14.98 -5.38
CA ARG A 115 -2.29 -15.67 -6.63
C ARG A 115 -2.67 -14.71 -7.77
N ASP A 116 -3.45 -13.67 -7.44
CA ASP A 116 -3.96 -12.69 -8.39
C ASP A 116 -2.80 -11.77 -8.83
N ALA A 117 -1.91 -11.42 -7.88
CA ALA A 117 -0.67 -10.71 -8.15
C ALA A 117 0.26 -11.50 -9.08
N MET A 118 0.48 -12.79 -8.83
CA MET A 118 1.30 -13.67 -9.68
C MET A 118 0.71 -13.85 -11.08
N ALA A 119 -0.61 -14.04 -11.19
CA ALA A 119 -1.29 -14.13 -12.47
C ALA A 119 -1.17 -12.81 -13.27
N SER A 120 -1.30 -11.66 -12.60
CA SER A 120 -1.11 -10.35 -13.23
C SER A 120 0.33 -10.15 -13.71
N ALA A 121 1.32 -10.62 -12.94
CA ALA A 121 2.73 -10.55 -13.30
C ALA A 121 3.05 -11.39 -14.54
N GLY A 122 2.50 -12.62 -14.65
CA GLY A 122 2.73 -13.50 -15.81
C GLY A 122 1.98 -13.10 -17.09
N LYS A 123 0.95 -12.26 -17.00
CA LYS A 123 0.23 -11.72 -18.16
C LYS A 123 0.95 -10.53 -18.81
N THR A 124 1.75 -9.81 -18.02
CA THR A 124 2.48 -8.60 -18.46
C THR A 124 3.79 -9.01 -19.10
#